data_AF-A0A5J5IUE9-F1
#
_entry.id   AF-A0A5J5IUE9-F1
#
_cell.length_a   1.000
_cell.length_b   1.000
_cell.length_c   1.000
_cell.angle_alpha   90.00
_cell.angle_beta   90.00
_cell.angle_gamma   90.00
#
_symmetry.space_group_name_H-M   'P 1'
#
loop_
_entity.id
_entity.type
_entity.pdbx_description
1 polymer ?
#
loop_
_entity_poly.entity_id
_entity_poly.type
_entity_poly.pdbx_seq_one_letter_code
_entity_poly.pdbx_strand_id
1 'polypeptide(L)'
;MLPAAASASAVSSAGSPAPFDQGRYQVRFEWGAAGLERLAAADVVVVVDVLVTTDEASAIASASDALVLRGGLRNAGAVADAVLAEQGRRGARTSIAVIGAGAGERTGLRFAVEDLLGAGAVIDALSSRGIDHTSPEAAAACESFRGLRGAVRHLLTASATGQELAAAGRRDEALAAAEIDADTAVPVLRRRPAAPPA
;
A
#
# COMPACT_ATOMS: atom_id res chain seq x y z
N MET A 1 -6.42 52.10 20.02
CA MET A 1 -7.22 51.67 18.84
C MET A 1 -6.39 50.67 18.06
N LEU A 2 -6.72 49.38 18.18
CA LEU A 2 -6.18 48.31 17.33
C LEU A 2 -6.90 48.34 15.96
N PRO A 3 -6.22 48.07 14.82
CA PRO A 3 -6.91 47.92 13.55
C PRO A 3 -7.64 46.58 13.48
N ALA A 4 -8.81 46.59 12.84
CA ALA A 4 -9.73 45.47 12.70
C ALA A 4 -9.16 44.34 11.82
N ALA A 5 -9.44 43.10 12.19
CA ALA A 5 -9.12 41.91 11.44
C ALA A 5 -9.89 41.89 10.10
N ALA A 6 -9.17 41.75 9.00
CA ALA A 6 -9.76 41.48 7.70
C ALA A 6 -10.25 40.03 7.66
N SER A 7 -11.55 39.84 7.45
CA SER A 7 -12.16 38.54 7.20
C SER A 7 -11.62 37.92 5.92
N ALA A 8 -10.91 36.79 6.04
CA ALA A 8 -10.53 35.97 4.91
C ALA A 8 -11.77 35.20 4.41
N SER A 9 -12.28 35.60 3.26
CA SER A 9 -13.33 34.88 2.54
C SER A 9 -12.77 33.54 2.06
N ALA A 10 -13.48 32.45 2.35
CA ALA A 10 -13.11 31.11 1.94
C ALA A 10 -13.25 30.97 0.41
N VAL A 11 -12.12 30.87 -0.28
CA VAL A 11 -12.09 30.43 -1.67
C VAL A 11 -12.34 28.91 -1.65
N SER A 12 -13.54 28.51 -2.07
CA SER A 12 -13.84 27.14 -2.43
C SER A 12 -13.06 26.81 -3.71
N SER A 13 -11.92 26.15 -3.59
CA SER A 13 -11.25 25.53 -4.74
C SER A 13 -11.69 24.08 -4.83
N ALA A 14 -12.60 23.78 -5.77
CA ALA A 14 -12.67 22.44 -6.34
C ALA A 14 -11.29 22.15 -6.95
N GLY A 15 -10.48 21.36 -6.23
CA GLY A 15 -9.04 21.27 -6.44
C GLY A 15 -8.69 20.73 -7.82
N SER A 16 -7.77 21.41 -8.50
CA SER A 16 -6.96 20.72 -9.52
C SER A 16 -6.33 19.49 -8.86
N PRO A 17 -6.17 18.36 -9.57
CA PRO A 17 -5.50 17.18 -9.01
C PRO A 17 -4.13 17.64 -8.51
N ALA A 18 -3.97 17.69 -7.18
CA ALA A 18 -2.73 18.09 -6.56
C ALA A 18 -1.70 17.03 -6.98
N PRO A 19 -0.45 17.39 -7.36
CA PRO A 19 0.55 16.43 -7.83
C PRO A 19 0.71 15.20 -6.93
N PHE A 20 0.38 15.34 -5.65
CA PHE A 20 0.40 14.32 -4.60
C PHE A 20 -0.68 13.23 -4.72
N ASP A 21 -1.70 13.40 -5.57
CA ASP A 21 -2.80 12.43 -5.71
C ASP A 21 -2.46 11.22 -6.59
N GLN A 22 -1.35 11.30 -7.34
CA GLN A 22 -0.86 10.28 -8.27
C GLN A 22 -1.91 9.81 -9.29
N GLY A 23 -2.96 10.61 -9.56
CA GLY A 23 -4.15 10.21 -10.31
C GLY A 23 -3.89 9.79 -11.77
N ARG A 24 -2.77 10.26 -12.33
CA ARG A 24 -2.32 9.96 -13.71
C ARG A 24 -1.79 8.54 -13.89
N TYR A 25 -1.47 7.85 -12.80
CA TYR A 25 -0.87 6.52 -12.81
C TYR A 25 -1.90 5.44 -12.48
N GLN A 26 -1.67 4.26 -13.04
CA GLN A 26 -2.51 3.10 -12.78
C GLN A 26 -2.15 2.46 -11.45
N VAL A 27 -0.85 2.36 -11.15
CA VAL A 27 -0.33 1.85 -9.88
C VAL A 27 0.27 3.01 -9.10
N ARG A 28 -0.21 3.20 -7.88
CA ARG A 28 0.15 4.27 -6.96
C ARG A 28 0.72 3.67 -5.68
N PHE A 29 1.55 4.42 -4.97
CA PHE A 29 2.10 3.99 -3.68
C PHE A 29 2.09 5.12 -2.65
N GLU A 30 1.61 4.82 -1.45
CA GLU A 30 1.58 5.75 -0.31
C GLU A 30 1.61 4.97 1.02
N TRP A 31 1.65 5.71 2.14
CA TRP A 31 1.72 5.15 3.49
C TRP A 31 0.48 5.45 4.32
N GLY A 32 -0.06 4.42 4.97
CA GLY A 32 -1.16 4.52 5.91
C GLY A 32 -2.48 5.03 5.32
N ALA A 33 -3.49 5.14 6.17
CA ALA A 33 -4.81 5.65 5.82
C ALA A 33 -4.74 7.11 5.36
N ALA A 34 -3.94 7.94 6.03
CA ALA A 34 -3.73 9.34 5.65
C ALA A 34 -3.05 9.50 4.29
N GLY A 35 -2.20 8.55 3.87
CA GLY A 35 -1.66 8.51 2.51
C GLY A 35 -2.68 8.09 1.48
N LEU A 36 -3.48 7.08 1.79
CA LEU A 36 -4.60 6.67 0.93
C LEU A 36 -5.59 7.82 0.68
N GLU A 37 -5.96 8.60 1.70
CA GLU A 37 -6.86 9.75 1.57
C GLU A 37 -6.33 10.85 0.64
N ARG A 38 -4.99 10.96 0.52
CA ARG A 38 -4.34 11.91 -0.39
C ARG A 38 -4.34 11.43 -1.84
N LEU A 39 -4.37 10.12 -2.06
CA LEU A 39 -4.41 9.55 -3.41
C LEU A 39 -5.76 9.82 -4.07
N ALA A 40 -5.75 9.95 -5.40
CA ALA A 40 -6.97 9.84 -6.17
C ALA A 40 -7.63 8.47 -5.91
N ALA A 41 -8.95 8.40 -6.04
CA ALA A 41 -9.70 7.17 -5.81
C ALA A 41 -9.12 6.00 -6.64
N ALA A 42 -9.04 4.84 -6.00
CA ALA A 42 -8.59 3.59 -6.59
C ALA A 42 -9.72 2.57 -6.62
N ASP A 43 -9.68 1.66 -7.58
CA ASP A 43 -10.65 0.57 -7.67
C ASP A 43 -10.24 -0.64 -6.83
N VAL A 44 -8.93 -0.82 -6.68
CA VAL A 44 -8.32 -1.81 -5.80
C VAL A 44 -7.31 -1.13 -4.89
N VAL A 45 -7.36 -1.45 -3.60
CA VAL A 45 -6.34 -1.09 -2.62
C VAL A 45 -5.65 -2.38 -2.18
N VAL A 46 -4.32 -2.41 -2.24
CA VAL A 46 -3.51 -3.48 -1.66
C VAL A 46 -2.84 -2.94 -0.41
N VAL A 47 -3.26 -3.44 0.75
CA VAL A 47 -2.62 -3.12 2.03
C VAL A 47 -1.43 -4.05 2.21
N VAL A 48 -0.27 -3.46 2.47
CA VAL A 48 0.98 -4.17 2.74
C VAL A 48 1.42 -3.88 4.16
N ASP A 49 1.49 -4.93 4.95
CA ASP A 49 1.76 -4.90 6.38
C ASP A 49 2.45 -6.22 6.72
N VAL A 50 3.78 -6.23 6.56
CA VAL A 50 4.63 -7.43 6.53
C VAL A 50 4.95 -7.90 7.94
N LEU A 51 5.31 -6.97 8.83
CA LEU A 51 5.53 -7.24 10.25
C LEU A 51 4.56 -6.38 11.07
N VAL A 52 3.41 -6.98 11.40
CA VAL A 52 2.28 -6.26 11.98
C VAL A 52 2.62 -5.69 13.36
N THR A 53 2.54 -4.37 13.50
CA THR A 53 2.79 -3.63 14.75
C THR A 53 1.65 -2.71 15.16
N THR A 54 0.69 -2.44 14.28
CA THR A 54 -0.42 -1.52 14.49
C THR A 54 -1.71 -2.05 13.85
N ASP A 55 -2.83 -1.39 14.11
CA ASP A 55 -4.12 -1.65 13.44
C ASP A 55 -4.26 -0.86 12.12
N GLU A 56 -3.17 -0.32 11.57
CA GLU A 56 -3.22 0.58 10.41
C GLU A 56 -3.87 -0.08 9.19
N ALA A 57 -3.70 -1.40 9.01
CA ALA A 57 -4.37 -2.13 7.95
C ALA A 57 -5.90 -2.07 8.03
N SER A 58 -6.46 -2.05 9.24
CA SER A 58 -7.89 -1.89 9.48
C SER A 58 -8.36 -0.47 9.19
N ALA A 59 -7.54 0.53 9.56
CA ALA A 59 -7.79 1.94 9.23
C ALA A 59 -7.80 2.16 7.70
N ILE A 60 -6.81 1.62 6.98
CA ILE A 60 -6.73 1.69 5.51
C ILE A 60 -7.96 1.03 4.87
N ALA A 61 -8.36 -0.16 5.34
CA ALA A 61 -9.54 -0.84 4.83
C ALA A 61 -10.84 -0.06 5.05
N SER A 62 -10.92 0.69 6.16
CA SER A 62 -12.08 1.50 6.51
C SER A 62 -12.16 2.80 5.69
N ALA A 63 -11.01 3.36 5.32
CA ALA A 63 -10.88 4.61 4.56
C ALA A 63 -11.16 4.49 3.06
N SER A 64 -11.44 3.28 2.53
CA SER A 64 -11.72 3.05 1.12
C SER A 64 -13.05 2.34 0.88
N ASP A 65 -13.74 2.67 -0.22
CA ASP A 65 -14.85 1.88 -0.77
C ASP A 65 -14.41 0.90 -1.87
N ALA A 66 -13.11 0.82 -2.14
CA ALA A 66 -12.51 -0.09 -3.11
C ALA A 66 -12.62 -1.57 -2.69
N LEU A 67 -12.24 -2.46 -3.60
CA LEU A 67 -11.81 -3.80 -3.19
C LEU A 67 -10.48 -3.68 -2.43
N VAL A 68 -10.45 -4.08 -1.16
CA VAL A 68 -9.25 -4.01 -0.33
C VAL A 68 -8.69 -5.41 -0.11
N LEU A 69 -7.47 -5.64 -0.58
CA LEU A 69 -6.73 -6.89 -0.49
C LEU A 69 -5.55 -6.73 0.48
N ARG A 70 -5.18 -7.80 1.18
CA ARG A 70 -3.89 -7.86 1.89
C ARG A 70 -2.85 -8.53 1.01
N GLY A 71 -1.71 -7.87 0.84
CA GLY A 71 -0.60 -8.34 0.04
C GLY A 71 0.76 -8.13 0.71
N GLY A 72 1.79 -8.74 0.14
CA GLY A 72 3.18 -8.56 0.56
C GLY A 72 4.09 -9.57 -0.11
N LEU A 73 5.28 -9.76 0.46
CA LEU A 73 6.30 -10.68 -0.08
C LEU A 73 5.75 -12.08 -0.33
N ARG A 74 4.99 -12.62 0.63
CA ARG A 74 4.55 -14.02 0.63
C ARG A 74 3.52 -14.36 -0.44
N ASN A 75 2.79 -13.40 -1.00
CA ASN A 75 1.68 -13.67 -1.91
C ASN A 75 1.59 -12.65 -3.07
N ALA A 76 2.71 -12.01 -3.42
CA ALA A 76 2.76 -10.92 -4.40
C ALA A 76 2.17 -11.32 -5.75
N GLY A 77 2.53 -12.50 -6.27
CA GLY A 77 2.01 -13.06 -7.50
C GLY A 77 0.50 -13.31 -7.44
N ALA A 78 0.02 -13.92 -6.34
CA ALA A 78 -1.40 -14.20 -6.16
C ALA A 78 -2.24 -12.91 -6.08
N VAL A 79 -1.71 -11.87 -5.42
CA VAL A 79 -2.34 -10.54 -5.38
C VAL A 79 -2.42 -9.94 -6.78
N ALA A 80 -1.35 -10.03 -7.56
CA ALA A 80 -1.34 -9.50 -8.92
C ALA A 80 -2.33 -10.24 -9.84
N ASP A 81 -2.48 -11.57 -9.69
CA ASP A 81 -3.50 -12.35 -10.39
C ASP A 81 -4.93 -11.95 -9.97
N ALA A 82 -5.16 -11.70 -8.67
CA ALA A 82 -6.45 -11.23 -8.18
C ALA A 82 -6.80 -9.83 -8.73
N VAL A 83 -5.83 -8.94 -8.83
CA VAL A 83 -6.00 -7.61 -9.45
C VAL A 83 -6.34 -7.72 -10.94
N LEU A 84 -5.67 -8.61 -11.69
CA LEU A 84 -5.99 -8.87 -13.09
C LEU A 84 -7.41 -9.44 -13.27
N ALA A 85 -7.81 -10.37 -12.39
CA ALA A 85 -9.15 -10.93 -12.41
C ALA A 85 -10.21 -9.84 -12.18
N GLU A 86 -9.97 -8.92 -11.24
CA GLU A 86 -10.85 -7.77 -11.00
C GLU A 86 -10.88 -6.81 -12.21
N GLN A 87 -9.74 -6.57 -12.85
CA GLN A 87 -9.70 -5.79 -14.09
C GLN A 87 -10.51 -6.44 -15.21
N GLY A 88 -10.38 -7.75 -15.41
CA GLY A 88 -11.17 -8.50 -16.38
C GLY A 88 -12.66 -8.45 -16.09
N ARG A 89 -13.06 -8.65 -14.82
CA ARG A 89 -14.45 -8.55 -14.36
C ARG A 89 -15.06 -7.19 -14.63
N ARG A 90 -14.28 -6.11 -14.51
CA ARG A 90 -14.74 -4.74 -14.75
C ARG A 90 -14.75 -4.35 -16.22
N GLY A 91 -13.98 -5.03 -17.07
CA GLY A 91 -13.87 -4.69 -18.50
C GLY A 91 -13.27 -3.31 -18.77
N ALA A 92 -12.57 -2.72 -17.79
CA ALA A 92 -11.99 -1.39 -17.87
C ALA A 92 -10.66 -1.33 -17.09
N ARG A 93 -9.80 -0.38 -17.46
CA ARG A 93 -8.53 -0.16 -16.77
C ARG A 93 -8.75 0.02 -15.27
N THR A 94 -8.04 -0.77 -14.47
CA THR A 94 -8.20 -0.78 -13.01
C THR A 94 -7.11 0.01 -12.32
N SER A 95 -7.52 1.04 -11.58
CA SER A 95 -6.63 1.85 -10.75
C SER A 95 -6.32 1.12 -9.43
N ILE A 96 -5.04 1.12 -9.04
CA ILE A 96 -4.50 0.30 -7.95
C ILE A 96 -3.69 1.22 -7.02
N ALA A 97 -4.06 1.25 -5.75
CA ALA A 97 -3.28 1.90 -4.70
C ALA A 97 -2.63 0.83 -3.82
N VAL A 98 -1.29 0.76 -3.83
CA VAL A 98 -0.53 -0.09 -2.90
C VAL A 98 -0.18 0.77 -1.69
N ILE A 99 -0.61 0.35 -0.50
CA ILE A 99 -0.47 1.16 0.72
C ILE A 99 0.36 0.38 1.74
N GLY A 100 1.55 0.89 2.06
CA GLY A 100 2.34 0.38 3.17
C GLY A 100 1.70 0.82 4.50
N ALA A 101 1.47 -0.10 5.42
CA ALA A 101 0.96 0.21 6.75
C ALA A 101 2.00 1.01 7.57
N GLY A 102 3.28 0.83 7.29
CA GLY A 102 4.34 1.39 8.12
C GLY A 102 4.32 0.72 9.50
N ALA A 103 5.04 1.32 10.43
CA ALA A 103 5.00 0.87 11.81
C ALA A 103 4.72 2.02 12.76
N GLY A 104 4.18 1.69 13.92
CA GLY A 104 3.82 2.68 14.92
C GLY A 104 5.02 3.40 15.52
N GLU A 105 4.92 4.72 15.63
CA GLU A 105 5.79 5.57 16.43
C GLU A 105 4.93 6.57 17.23
N ARG A 106 5.52 7.22 18.25
CA ARG A 106 4.82 8.15 19.16
C ARG A 106 4.02 9.24 18.46
N THR A 107 4.42 9.68 17.27
CA THR A 107 3.81 10.81 16.55
C THR A 107 3.21 10.42 15.20
N GLY A 108 3.02 9.13 14.94
CA GLY A 108 2.44 8.64 13.68
C GLY A 108 3.11 7.37 13.20
N LEU A 109 3.21 7.22 11.88
CA LEU A 109 3.88 6.08 11.26
C LEU A 109 5.36 6.40 11.04
N ARG A 110 6.22 5.44 11.38
CA ARG A 110 7.59 5.42 10.90
C ARG A 110 7.68 4.62 9.59
N PHE A 111 8.73 4.92 8.84
CA PHE A 111 9.12 4.09 7.71
C PHE A 111 9.38 2.64 8.16
N ALA A 112 8.81 1.68 7.43
CA ALA A 112 9.01 0.25 7.61
C ALA A 112 9.62 -0.33 6.33
N VAL A 113 10.89 -0.75 6.40
CA VAL A 113 11.61 -1.27 5.23
C VAL A 113 10.98 -2.57 4.73
N GLU A 114 10.47 -3.38 5.65
CA GLU A 114 9.72 -4.61 5.41
C GLU A 114 8.48 -4.37 4.55
N ASP A 115 7.71 -3.31 4.83
CA ASP A 115 6.52 -2.94 4.07
C ASP A 115 6.88 -2.34 2.71
N LEU A 116 7.96 -1.55 2.63
CA LEU A 116 8.47 -1.07 1.34
C LEU A 116 8.84 -2.25 0.43
N LEU A 117 9.54 -3.26 0.98
CA LEU A 117 9.93 -4.46 0.24
C LEU A 117 8.70 -5.30 -0.15
N GLY A 118 7.72 -5.45 0.74
CA GLY A 118 6.46 -6.12 0.42
C GLY A 118 5.66 -5.41 -0.67
N ALA A 119 5.59 -4.08 -0.63
CA ALA A 119 4.92 -3.27 -1.63
C ALA A 119 5.65 -3.35 -2.96
N GLY A 120 6.98 -3.25 -2.94
CA GLY A 120 7.82 -3.44 -4.11
C GLY A 120 7.62 -4.80 -4.78
N ALA A 121 7.47 -5.88 -3.99
CA ALA A 121 7.18 -7.21 -4.53
C ALA A 121 5.82 -7.29 -5.22
N VAL A 122 4.77 -6.71 -4.63
CA VAL A 122 3.44 -6.64 -5.24
C VAL A 122 3.50 -5.83 -6.55
N ILE A 123 4.18 -4.68 -6.55
CA ILE A 123 4.30 -3.82 -7.73
C ILE A 123 5.11 -4.50 -8.83
N ASP A 124 6.20 -5.20 -8.48
CA ASP A 124 6.97 -6.03 -9.42
C ASP A 124 6.11 -7.14 -10.03
N ALA A 125 5.31 -7.83 -9.22
CA ALA A 125 4.39 -8.86 -9.69
C ALA A 125 3.32 -8.31 -10.64
N LEU A 126 2.78 -7.11 -10.38
CA LEU A 126 1.86 -6.40 -11.28
C LEU A 126 2.55 -6.00 -12.59
N SER A 127 3.77 -5.47 -12.51
CA SER A 127 4.59 -5.07 -13.67
C SER A 127 4.90 -6.27 -14.58
N SER A 128 5.26 -7.43 -14.00
CA SER A 128 5.51 -8.68 -14.75
C SER A 128 4.30 -9.19 -15.54
N ARG A 129 3.10 -8.71 -15.18
CA ARG A 129 1.80 -9.02 -15.80
C ARG A 129 1.31 -7.94 -16.76
N GLY A 130 2.16 -6.95 -17.06
CA GLY A 130 1.85 -5.86 -17.98
C GLY A 130 1.08 -4.68 -17.36
N ILE A 131 1.00 -4.59 -16.04
CA ILE A 131 0.50 -3.40 -15.33
C ILE A 131 1.72 -2.60 -14.85
N ASP A 132 2.30 -1.81 -15.75
CA ASP A 132 3.60 -1.13 -15.56
C ASP A 132 3.52 0.40 -15.57
N HIS A 133 2.32 0.98 -15.70
CA HIS A 133 2.11 2.42 -15.62
C HIS A 133 2.05 2.90 -14.16
N THR A 134 3.23 2.93 -13.52
CA THR A 134 3.44 3.22 -12.10
C THR A 134 3.74 4.70 -11.84
N SER A 135 3.36 5.21 -10.68
CA SER A 135 3.87 6.48 -10.16
C SER A 135 5.36 6.41 -9.84
N PRO A 136 6.07 7.56 -9.72
CA PRO A 136 7.47 7.57 -9.27
C PRO A 136 7.68 6.86 -7.92
N GLU A 137 6.74 7.02 -6.99
CA GLU A 137 6.77 6.39 -5.67
C GLU A 137 6.64 4.87 -5.77
N ALA A 138 5.71 4.39 -6.60
CA ALA A 138 5.53 2.97 -6.86
C ALA A 138 6.75 2.37 -7.58
N ALA A 139 7.35 3.09 -8.53
CA ALA A 139 8.57 2.67 -9.21
C ALA A 139 9.75 2.57 -8.23
N ALA A 140 9.92 3.55 -7.34
CA ALA A 140 10.98 3.51 -6.32
C ALA A 140 10.83 2.32 -5.35
N ALA A 141 9.59 2.00 -4.93
CA ALA A 141 9.31 0.81 -4.12
C ALA A 141 9.62 -0.49 -4.88
N CYS A 142 9.19 -0.58 -6.14
CA CYS A 142 9.45 -1.72 -7.02
C CYS A 142 10.96 -1.99 -7.18
N GLU A 143 11.74 -0.96 -7.52
CA GLU A 143 13.18 -1.10 -7.71
C GLU A 143 13.94 -1.37 -6.40
N SER A 144 13.42 -0.87 -5.27
CA SER A 144 13.95 -1.24 -3.95
C SER A 144 13.83 -2.75 -3.71
N PHE A 145 12.68 -3.36 -4.02
CA PHE A 145 12.52 -4.80 -3.94
C PHE A 145 13.40 -5.54 -4.95
N ARG A 146 13.38 -5.15 -6.24
CA ARG A 146 14.18 -5.81 -7.28
C ARG A 146 15.67 -5.85 -6.93
N GLY A 147 16.23 -4.71 -6.52
CA GLY A 147 17.64 -4.59 -6.15
C GLY A 147 17.99 -5.34 -4.86
N LEU A 148 17.05 -5.43 -3.91
CA LEU A 148 17.29 -6.03 -2.59
C LEU A 148 16.71 -7.45 -2.43
N ARG A 149 16.12 -8.03 -3.49
CA ARG A 149 15.42 -9.32 -3.46
C ARG A 149 16.24 -10.44 -2.84
N GLY A 150 17.54 -10.51 -3.16
CA GLY A 150 18.46 -11.51 -2.62
C GLY A 150 18.79 -11.34 -1.14
N ALA A 151 18.52 -10.17 -0.55
CA ALA A 151 18.82 -9.82 0.83
C ALA A 151 17.58 -9.71 1.74
N VAL A 152 16.36 -9.91 1.20
CA VAL A 152 15.08 -9.72 1.93
C VAL A 152 15.08 -10.38 3.31
N ARG A 153 15.52 -11.65 3.41
CA ARG A 153 15.61 -12.36 4.70
C ARG A 153 16.48 -11.61 5.72
N HIS A 154 17.66 -11.16 5.30
CA HIS A 154 18.56 -10.41 6.18
C HIS A 154 17.92 -9.08 6.59
N LEU A 155 17.41 -8.33 5.61
CA LEU A 155 16.82 -7.00 5.82
C LEU A 155 15.62 -7.03 6.77
N LEU A 156 14.71 -8.00 6.62
CA LEU A 156 13.57 -8.15 7.53
C LEU A 156 14.04 -8.45 8.96
N THR A 157 14.99 -9.38 9.14
CA THR A 157 15.52 -9.66 10.48
C THR A 157 16.32 -8.50 11.07
N ALA A 158 16.95 -7.66 10.23
CA ALA A 158 17.76 -6.51 10.64
C ALA A 158 16.96 -5.21 10.78
N SER A 159 15.71 -5.17 10.30
CA SER A 159 14.79 -4.04 10.46
C SER A 159 14.50 -3.76 11.94
N ALA A 160 14.08 -2.53 12.26
CA ALA A 160 13.71 -2.18 13.64
C ALA A 160 12.64 -3.14 14.21
N THR A 161 11.57 -3.39 13.45
CA THR A 161 10.53 -4.36 13.83
C THR A 161 11.07 -5.78 13.98
N GLY A 162 11.93 -6.21 13.05
CA GLY A 162 12.55 -7.53 13.10
C GLY A 162 13.46 -7.72 14.32
N GLN A 163 14.19 -6.67 14.72
CA GLN A 163 15.01 -6.67 15.94
C GLN A 163 14.14 -6.69 17.20
N GLU A 164 13.02 -5.96 17.23
CA GLU A 164 12.04 -6.03 18.32
C GLU A 164 11.43 -7.43 18.46
N LEU A 165 11.03 -8.05 17.35
CA LEU A 165 10.56 -9.44 17.33
C LEU A 165 11.65 -10.40 17.82
N ALA A 166 12.89 -10.23 17.38
CA ALA A 166 14.00 -11.06 17.83
C ALA A 166 14.27 -10.92 19.33
N ALA A 167 14.24 -9.69 19.86
CA ALA A 167 14.36 -9.43 21.29
C ALA A 167 13.21 -10.06 22.10
N ALA A 168 12.02 -10.19 21.50
CA ALA A 168 10.88 -10.89 22.07
C ALA A 168 10.87 -12.42 21.84
N GLY A 169 11.93 -13.00 21.26
CA GLY A 169 12.01 -14.44 20.98
C GLY A 169 11.16 -14.90 19.77
N ARG A 170 10.67 -13.95 18.96
CA ARG A 170 9.77 -14.16 17.81
C ARG A 170 10.48 -13.97 16.46
N ARG A 171 11.79 -14.21 16.40
CA ARG A 171 12.60 -14.04 15.18
C ARG A 171 12.06 -14.83 13.99
N ASP A 172 11.48 -16.00 14.24
CA ASP A 172 10.94 -16.88 13.20
C ASP A 172 9.80 -16.23 12.43
N GLU A 173 9.06 -15.30 13.02
CA GLU A 173 8.01 -14.54 12.32
C GLU A 173 8.62 -13.64 11.23
N ALA A 174 9.74 -12.97 11.51
CA ALA A 174 10.44 -12.17 10.51
C ALA A 174 11.06 -13.03 9.39
N LEU A 175 11.52 -14.24 9.73
CA LEU A 175 12.03 -15.20 8.75
C LEU A 175 10.92 -15.74 7.84
N ALA A 176 9.76 -16.09 8.41
CA ALA A 176 8.60 -16.54 7.67
C ALA A 176 8.06 -15.42 6.76
N ALA A 177 7.96 -14.19 7.27
CA ALA A 177 7.50 -13.04 6.47
C ALA A 177 8.39 -12.74 5.26
N ALA A 178 9.66 -13.16 5.28
CA ALA A 178 10.64 -12.94 4.22
C ALA A 178 10.54 -13.91 3.03
N GLU A 179 9.72 -14.94 3.11
CA GLU A 179 9.52 -15.86 1.99
C GLU A 179 8.74 -15.16 0.86
N ILE A 180 9.18 -15.36 -0.37
CA ILE A 180 8.59 -14.74 -1.56
C ILE A 180 7.65 -15.73 -2.21
N ASP A 181 6.41 -15.33 -2.45
CA ASP A 181 5.37 -16.14 -3.12
C ASP A 181 5.19 -17.55 -2.52
N ALA A 182 5.31 -17.66 -1.20
CA ALA A 182 5.07 -18.91 -0.46
C ALA A 182 3.57 -19.25 -0.32
N ASP A 183 2.69 -18.25 -0.44
CA ASP A 183 1.25 -18.37 -0.25
C ASP A 183 0.49 -18.00 -1.52
N THR A 184 -0.59 -18.73 -1.81
CA THR A 184 -1.52 -18.44 -2.92
C THR A 184 -2.80 -17.74 -2.46
N ALA A 185 -3.00 -17.61 -1.15
CA ALA A 185 -4.18 -16.96 -0.59
C ALA A 185 -4.08 -15.43 -0.67
N VAL A 186 -5.19 -14.77 -1.01
CA VAL A 186 -5.32 -13.32 -1.04
C VAL A 186 -6.46 -12.90 -0.10
N PRO A 187 -6.14 -12.53 1.16
CA PRO A 187 -7.16 -12.08 2.10
C PRO A 187 -7.85 -10.81 1.61
N VAL A 188 -9.18 -10.81 1.62
CA VAL A 188 -10.01 -9.65 1.27
C VAL A 188 -10.42 -8.96 2.58
N LEU A 189 -9.91 -7.75 2.81
CA LEU A 189 -10.21 -6.94 4.00
C LEU A 189 -11.53 -6.18 3.85
N ARG A 190 -11.88 -5.79 2.63
CA ARG A 190 -13.15 -5.16 2.28
C ARG A 190 -13.53 -5.49 0.85
N ARG A 191 -14.82 -5.77 0.64
CA ARG A 191 -15.38 -5.91 -0.71
C ARG A 191 -15.91 -4.56 -1.17
N ARG A 192 -15.76 -4.27 -2.46
CA ARG A 192 -16.45 -3.15 -3.09
C ARG A 192 -17.97 -3.37 -2.98
N PRO A 193 -18.77 -2.34 -2.65
CA PRO A 193 -20.22 -2.42 -2.73
C PRO A 193 -20.64 -2.85 -4.15
N ALA A 194 -21.66 -3.70 -4.26
CA ALA A 194 -22.24 -4.01 -5.56
C ALA A 194 -22.77 -2.70 -6.17
N ALA A 195 -22.51 -2.48 -7.47
CA ALA A 195 -23.19 -1.39 -8.17
C ALA A 195 -24.71 -1.62 -8.07
N PRO A 196 -25.51 -0.58 -7.83
CA PRO A 196 -26.95 -0.72 -7.86
C PRO A 196 -27.38 -1.29 -9.23
N PRO A 197 -28.41 -2.15 -9.29
CA PRO A 197 -28.95 -2.60 -10.57
C PRO A 197 -29.38 -1.38 -11.39
N ALA A 198 -29.06 -1.42 -12.69
CA ALA A 198 -29.39 -0.36 -13.65
C ALA A 198 -30.90 -0.12 -13.77
#